data_AF-N2A580-F1
#
_entry.id   AF-N2A580-F1
#
_cell.length_a   1.000
_cell.length_b   1.000
_cell.length_c   1.000
_cell.angle_alpha   90.00
_cell.angle_beta   90.00
_cell.angle_gamma   90.00
#
_symmetry.space_group_name_H-M   'P 1'
#
loop_
_entity.id
_entity.type
_entity.pdbx_description
1 polymer ?
#
loop_
_entity_poly.entity_id
_entity_poly.type
_entity_poly.pdbx_seq_one_letter_code
_entity_poly.pdbx_strand_id
1 'polypeptide(L)'
;MRITISGKNLDITEGLRSAVEEKLSRLEKYFTPDTIVNVTLSVTKKRYQKMEVTIPIKGHIIRAEQESNDMYVTIDLVEEIIETQLKKYRQKLISQQQGGGSFKQEFIDSEATDEEEVRIIRSKKFGMKPMFPEDACVEMELLGHTFFVFRNAETDEVNVVYKRKDGNYGLIEAEN
;
A
#
# COMPACT_ATOMS: atom_id res chain seq x y z
N MET A 1 0.30 -20.28 -4.45
CA MET A 1 -0.26 -18.93 -4.70
C MET A 1 -1.31 -19.06 -5.79
N ARG A 2 -2.39 -18.28 -5.75
CA ARG A 2 -3.38 -18.21 -6.84
C ARG A 2 -3.51 -16.78 -7.32
N ILE A 3 -3.14 -16.51 -8.56
CA ILE A 3 -3.27 -15.18 -9.18
C ILE A 3 -4.61 -15.09 -9.89
N THR A 4 -5.40 -14.07 -9.56
CA THR A 4 -6.64 -13.73 -10.26
C THR A 4 -6.43 -12.42 -10.98
N ILE A 5 -6.41 -12.45 -12.33
CA ILE A 5 -6.22 -11.26 -13.16
C ILE A 5 -7.55 -10.82 -13.74
N SER A 6 -7.88 -9.55 -13.55
CA SER A 6 -9.12 -8.92 -14.02
C SER A 6 -8.82 -7.65 -14.83
N GLY A 7 -9.59 -7.41 -15.88
CA GLY A 7 -9.46 -6.24 -16.75
C GLY A 7 -10.67 -5.33 -16.59
N LYS A 8 -10.46 -4.05 -16.29
CA LYS A 8 -11.52 -3.04 -16.23
C LYS A 8 -11.54 -2.26 -17.53
N ASN A 9 -12.52 -2.56 -18.39
CA ASN A 9 -12.64 -2.02 -19.75
C ASN A 9 -11.38 -2.27 -20.60
N LEU A 10 -10.72 -3.41 -20.37
CA LEU A 10 -9.51 -3.83 -21.07
C LEU A 10 -9.59 -5.34 -21.30
N ASP A 11 -9.40 -5.76 -22.56
CA ASP A 11 -9.23 -7.17 -22.89
C ASP A 11 -7.81 -7.61 -22.53
N ILE A 12 -7.71 -8.61 -21.65
CA ILE A 12 -6.42 -9.14 -21.23
C ILE A 12 -5.91 -10.08 -22.31
N THR A 13 -4.84 -9.67 -23.00
CA THR A 13 -4.14 -10.53 -23.96
C THR A 13 -3.32 -11.59 -23.23
N GLU A 14 -3.02 -12.69 -23.91
CA GLU A 14 -2.17 -13.75 -23.36
C GLU A 14 -0.79 -13.22 -22.95
N GLY A 15 -0.21 -12.31 -23.74
CA GLY A 15 1.07 -11.68 -23.41
C GLY A 15 1.04 -10.86 -22.11
N LEU A 16 -0.07 -10.19 -21.80
CA LEU A 16 -0.23 -9.47 -20.54
C LEU A 16 -0.39 -10.43 -19.36
N ARG A 17 -1.17 -11.51 -19.54
CA ARG A 17 -1.31 -12.55 -18.50
C ARG A 17 0.04 -13.16 -18.18
N SER A 18 0.79 -13.60 -19.19
CA SER A 18 2.10 -14.22 -19.01
C SER A 18 3.10 -13.27 -18.34
N ALA A 19 3.10 -11.98 -18.70
CA ALA A 19 3.99 -11.00 -18.07
C ALA A 19 3.67 -10.78 -16.58
N VAL A 20 2.38 -10.69 -16.23
CA VAL A 20 1.96 -10.58 -14.82
C VAL A 20 2.32 -11.85 -14.05
N GLU A 21 2.06 -13.03 -14.61
CA GLU A 21 2.39 -14.31 -13.98
C GLU A 21 3.90 -14.47 -13.78
N GLU A 22 4.71 -14.17 -14.80
CA GLU A 22 6.17 -14.24 -14.71
C GLU A 22 6.72 -13.32 -13.61
N LYS A 23 6.26 -12.07 -13.57
CA LYS A 23 6.74 -11.09 -12.60
C LYS A 23 6.30 -11.44 -11.17
N LEU A 24 5.02 -11.77 -10.98
CA LEU A 24 4.51 -12.12 -9.66
C LEU A 24 4.99 -13.49 -9.16
N SER A 25 5.38 -14.41 -10.05
CA SER A 25 5.96 -15.71 -9.64
C SER A 25 7.22 -15.56 -8.79
N ARG A 26 8.01 -14.49 -9.00
CA ARG A 26 9.22 -14.18 -8.20
C ARG A 26 8.89 -13.93 -6.73
N LEU A 27 7.65 -13.54 -6.45
CA LEU A 27 7.17 -13.24 -5.12
C LEU A 27 6.61 -14.47 -4.40
N GLU A 28 6.48 -15.63 -5.08
CA GLU A 28 5.96 -16.87 -4.48
C GLU A 28 6.73 -17.29 -3.23
N LYS A 29 8.05 -17.02 -3.18
CA LYS A 29 8.92 -17.29 -2.03
C LYS A 29 8.47 -16.60 -0.73
N TYR A 30 7.63 -15.56 -0.82
CA TYR A 30 7.11 -14.81 0.33
C TYR A 30 5.71 -15.28 0.78
N PHE A 31 5.04 -16.14 0.00
CA PHE A 31 3.64 -16.47 0.21
C PHE A 31 3.41 -17.94 0.58
N THR A 32 2.35 -18.20 1.33
CA THR A 32 1.86 -19.57 1.51
C THR A 32 1.10 -20.02 0.25
N PRO A 33 0.99 -21.35 -0.01
CA PRO A 33 0.31 -21.88 -1.20
C PRO A 33 -1.11 -21.34 -1.40
N ASP A 34 -1.82 -21.04 -0.31
CA ASP A 34 -3.23 -20.61 -0.33
C ASP A 34 -3.43 -19.10 -0.51
N THR A 35 -2.35 -18.32 -0.65
CA THR A 35 -2.47 -16.86 -0.83
C THR A 35 -3.09 -16.52 -2.18
N ILE A 36 -4.13 -15.70 -2.17
CA ILE A 36 -4.80 -15.19 -3.37
C ILE A 36 -4.23 -13.80 -3.68
N VAL A 37 -3.79 -13.60 -4.92
CA VAL A 37 -3.29 -12.31 -5.41
C VAL A 37 -4.29 -11.78 -6.42
N ASN A 38 -4.93 -10.66 -6.11
CA ASN A 38 -5.91 -10.03 -6.99
C ASN A 38 -5.23 -8.93 -7.79
N VAL A 39 -5.21 -9.07 -9.11
CA VAL A 39 -4.64 -8.10 -10.05
C VAL A 39 -5.77 -7.48 -10.86
N THR A 40 -5.79 -6.15 -10.91
CA THR A 40 -6.71 -5.39 -11.75
C THR A 40 -5.92 -4.53 -12.71
N LEU A 41 -6.11 -4.75 -14.01
CA LEU A 41 -5.53 -3.94 -15.09
C LEU A 41 -6.61 -3.02 -15.65
N SER A 42 -6.26 -1.76 -15.90
CA SER A 42 -7.21 -0.76 -16.41
C SER A 42 -6.51 0.28 -17.26
N VAL A 43 -7.26 0.91 -18.17
CA VAL A 43 -6.79 2.07 -18.95
C VAL A 43 -7.65 3.28 -18.61
N THR A 44 -6.99 4.36 -18.21
CA THR A 44 -7.63 5.63 -17.82
C THR A 44 -7.90 6.51 -19.04
N LYS A 45 -8.83 7.48 -18.93
CA LYS A 45 -9.21 8.41 -20.00
C LYS A 45 -8.05 9.16 -20.67
N LYS A 46 -6.95 9.40 -19.93
CA LYS A 46 -5.73 10.05 -20.43
C LYS A 46 -4.75 9.08 -21.13
N ARG A 47 -5.18 7.86 -21.47
CA ARG A 47 -4.37 6.75 -22.01
C ARG A 47 -3.29 6.19 -21.07
N TYR A 48 -3.26 6.61 -19.81
CA TYR A 48 -2.44 5.94 -18.81
C TYR A 48 -2.98 4.54 -18.52
N GLN A 49 -2.07 3.59 -18.43
CA GLN A 49 -2.30 2.20 -18.08
C GLN A 49 -2.04 2.07 -16.59
N LYS A 50 -3.01 1.52 -15.87
CA LYS A 50 -2.99 1.43 -14.41
C LYS A 50 -3.14 -0.03 -14.01
N MET A 51 -2.27 -0.46 -13.11
CA MET A 51 -2.32 -1.77 -12.48
C MET A 51 -2.47 -1.60 -10.97
N GLU A 52 -3.38 -2.38 -10.41
CA GLU A 52 -3.61 -2.46 -8.99
C GLU A 52 -3.48 -3.91 -8.54
N VAL A 53 -2.65 -4.16 -7.53
CA VAL A 53 -2.45 -5.47 -6.93
C VAL A 53 -2.85 -5.41 -5.47
N THR A 54 -3.73 -6.33 -5.07
CA THR A 54 -4.20 -6.48 -3.69
C THR A 54 -3.95 -7.90 -3.23
N ILE A 55 -3.22 -8.04 -2.12
CA ILE A 55 -2.85 -9.32 -1.53
C ILE A 55 -3.30 -9.34 -0.06
N PRO A 56 -4.44 -10.00 0.24
CA PRO A 56 -4.83 -10.25 1.62
C PRO A 56 -3.89 -11.29 2.23
N ILE A 57 -3.24 -10.90 3.32
CA ILE A 57 -2.41 -11.77 4.16
C ILE A 57 -3.01 -11.76 5.58
N LYS A 58 -2.62 -12.72 6.44
CA LYS A 58 -3.24 -12.89 7.77
C LYS A 58 -3.21 -11.58 8.58
N GLY A 59 -4.36 -10.89 8.68
CA GLY A 59 -4.54 -9.64 9.43
C GLY A 59 -4.02 -8.37 8.75
N HIS A 60 -3.50 -8.44 7.52
CA HIS A 60 -2.99 -7.28 6.80
C HIS A 60 -3.35 -7.34 5.31
N ILE A 61 -3.39 -6.17 4.66
CA ILE A 61 -3.59 -6.09 3.22
C ILE A 61 -2.38 -5.39 2.64
N ILE A 62 -1.68 -6.07 1.73
CA ILE A 62 -0.62 -5.48 0.92
C ILE A 62 -1.28 -5.00 -0.37
N ARG A 63 -1.19 -3.70 -0.64
CA ARG A 63 -1.77 -3.09 -1.84
C ARG A 63 -0.77 -2.18 -2.51
N ALA A 64 -0.64 -2.31 -3.82
CA ALA A 64 0.16 -1.42 -4.64
C ALA A 64 -0.65 -0.99 -5.86
N GLU A 65 -0.52 0.29 -6.20
CA GLU A 65 -1.22 0.91 -7.32
C GLU A 65 -0.24 1.80 -8.08
N GLN A 66 -0.07 1.53 -9.36
CA GLN A 66 0.77 2.34 -10.25
C GLN A 66 0.06 2.66 -11.57
N GLU A 67 0.48 3.77 -12.17
CA GLU A 67 0.05 4.23 -13.47
C GLU A 67 1.24 4.65 -14.32
N SER A 68 1.26 4.26 -15.59
CA SER A 68 2.28 4.66 -16.57
C SER A 68 1.70 4.74 -17.98
N ASN A 69 2.51 5.12 -18.97
CA ASN A 69 2.12 5.12 -20.38
C ASN A 69 2.12 3.71 -21.00
N ASP A 70 2.78 2.75 -20.36
CA ASP A 70 2.98 1.37 -20.84
C ASP A 70 2.59 0.36 -19.76
N MET A 71 1.84 -0.69 -20.11
CA MET A 71 1.43 -1.74 -19.17
C MET A 71 2.64 -2.48 -18.60
N TYR A 72 3.61 -2.85 -19.43
CA TYR A 72 4.75 -3.65 -19.00
C TYR A 72 5.60 -2.89 -17.98
N VAL A 73 5.79 -1.59 -18.21
CA VAL A 73 6.43 -0.69 -17.24
C VAL A 73 5.61 -0.62 -15.95
N THR A 74 4.27 -0.55 -16.05
CA THR A 74 3.40 -0.51 -14.88
C THR A 74 3.50 -1.81 -14.07
N ILE A 75 3.56 -2.97 -14.72
CA ILE A 75 3.74 -4.29 -14.07
C ILE A 75 5.04 -4.29 -13.26
N ASP A 76 6.14 -3.83 -13.86
CA ASP A 76 7.45 -3.78 -13.20
C ASP A 76 7.42 -2.87 -11.96
N LEU A 77 6.85 -1.67 -12.10
CA LEU A 77 6.75 -0.72 -10.98
C LEU A 77 5.89 -1.26 -9.83
N VAL A 78 4.82 -2.01 -10.12
CA VAL A 78 3.99 -2.62 -9.08
C VAL A 78 4.74 -3.77 -8.39
N GLU A 79 5.46 -4.60 -9.16
CA GLU A 79 6.22 -5.72 -8.60
C GLU A 79 7.29 -5.25 -7.61
N GLU A 80 8.05 -4.22 -7.95
CA GLU A 80 9.08 -3.63 -7.09
C GLU A 80 8.51 -3.14 -5.74
N ILE A 81 7.36 -2.47 -5.78
CA ILE A 81 6.69 -1.95 -4.58
C ILE A 81 6.17 -3.09 -3.72
N ILE A 82 5.54 -4.10 -4.32
CA ILE A 82 5.06 -5.28 -3.59
C ILE A 82 6.25 -6.02 -2.96
N GLU A 83 7.35 -6.22 -3.68
CA GLU A 83 8.54 -6.90 -3.14
C GLU A 83 9.07 -6.16 -1.91
N THR A 84 9.18 -4.83 -2.00
CA THR A 84 9.62 -3.98 -0.88
C THR A 84 8.68 -4.08 0.31
N GLN A 85 7.37 -4.05 0.09
CA GLN A 85 6.38 -4.21 1.16
C GLN A 85 6.45 -5.59 1.83
N LEU A 86 6.69 -6.65 1.05
CA LEU A 86 6.84 -8.02 1.56
C LEU A 86 8.11 -8.19 2.40
N LYS A 87 9.24 -7.62 1.96
CA LYS A 87 10.50 -7.61 2.73
C LYS A 87 10.28 -6.96 4.11
N LYS A 88 9.68 -5.77 4.14
CA LYS A 88 9.35 -5.04 5.39
C LYS A 88 8.40 -5.83 6.28
N TYR A 89 7.37 -6.47 5.69
CA TYR A 89 6.41 -7.28 6.45
C TYR A 89 7.07 -8.49 7.11
N ARG A 90 7.92 -9.23 6.37
CA ARG A 90 8.65 -10.38 6.91
C ARG A 90 9.59 -9.97 8.03
N GLN A 91 10.32 -8.86 7.86
CA GLN A 91 11.20 -8.33 8.91
C GLN A 91 10.42 -8.00 10.18
N LYS A 92 9.23 -7.38 10.05
CA LYS A 92 8.35 -7.08 11.19
C LYS A 92 7.85 -8.33 11.92
N LEU A 93 7.50 -9.39 11.19
CA LEU A 93 7.10 -10.67 11.79
C LEU A 93 8.26 -11.31 12.55
N ILE A 94 9.48 -11.26 11.99
CA ILE A 94 10.69 -11.78 12.62
C ILE A 94 11.01 -10.96 13.88
N SER A 95 10.96 -9.62 13.81
CA SER A 95 11.20 -8.75 14.97
C SER A 95 10.14 -8.92 16.06
N GLN A 96 8.88 -9.21 15.69
CA GLN A 96 7.82 -9.52 16.65
C GLN A 96 7.98 -10.91 17.28
N GLN A 97 8.48 -11.91 16.54
CA GLN A 97 8.86 -13.21 17.11
C GLN A 97 10.14 -13.14 17.96
N GLN A 98 11.04 -12.20 17.71
CA GLN A 98 12.23 -11.95 18.52
C GLN A 98 11.94 -11.26 19.88
N GLY A 99 10.68 -10.96 20.21
CA GLY A 99 10.26 -10.52 21.54
C GLY A 99 10.40 -11.56 22.65
N GLY A 100 10.87 -12.78 22.35
CA GLY A 100 11.11 -13.83 23.33
C GLY A 100 12.28 -14.75 22.97
N GLY A 101 13.47 -14.45 23.51
CA GLY A 101 14.55 -15.43 23.70
C GLY A 101 15.54 -15.61 22.54
N SER A 102 16.74 -15.04 22.75
CA SER A 102 18.07 -15.50 22.31
C SER A 102 18.12 -16.51 21.15
N PHE A 103 18.56 -16.12 19.95
CA PHE A 103 19.52 -16.90 19.15
C PHE A 103 20.25 -16.08 18.06
N LYS A 104 21.55 -16.41 17.95
CA LYS A 104 22.68 -16.00 17.09
C LYS A 104 22.56 -14.84 16.07
N GLN A 105 23.34 -13.80 16.37
CA GLN A 105 23.72 -12.65 15.55
C GLN A 105 24.42 -12.96 14.21
N GLU A 106 24.87 -14.20 13.97
CA GLU A 106 25.79 -14.56 12.87
C GLU A 106 25.14 -14.68 11.47
N PHE A 107 23.82 -14.50 11.34
CA PHE A 107 23.12 -14.47 10.02
C PHE A 107 22.69 -13.06 9.60
N ILE A 108 22.92 -12.04 10.44
CA ILE A 108 22.46 -10.66 10.18
C ILE A 108 23.49 -9.88 9.35
N ASP A 109 24.74 -10.34 9.28
CA ASP A 109 25.88 -9.51 8.87
C ASP A 109 26.25 -9.56 7.37
N SER A 110 25.48 -10.25 6.51
CA SER A 110 25.83 -10.36 5.07
C SER A 110 24.92 -9.62 4.10
N GLU A 111 23.81 -9.02 4.54
CA GLU A 111 22.96 -8.17 3.70
C GLU A 111 22.35 -7.01 4.51
N ALA A 112 23.15 -6.34 5.34
CA ALA A 112 22.81 -5.00 5.82
C ALA A 112 22.95 -4.01 4.65
N THR A 113 22.05 -4.12 3.67
CA THR A 113 21.74 -3.00 2.78
C THR A 113 21.10 -1.94 3.67
N ASP A 114 21.48 -0.67 3.50
CA ASP A 114 20.93 0.50 4.19
C ASP A 114 19.39 0.59 4.03
N GLU A 115 18.65 -0.24 4.75
CA GLU A 115 17.20 -0.30 4.72
C GLU A 115 16.67 0.70 5.75
N GLU A 116 16.02 1.75 5.27
CA GLU A 116 15.34 2.77 6.08
C GLU A 116 14.37 2.11 7.08
N GLU A 117 14.84 1.89 8.31
CA GLU A 117 13.99 1.50 9.42
C GLU A 117 12.84 2.51 9.55
N VAL A 118 11.61 2.01 9.70
CA VAL A 118 10.44 2.87 9.95
C VAL A 118 10.58 3.49 11.34
N ARG A 119 11.16 4.69 11.40
CA ARG A 119 11.37 5.46 12.63
C ARG A 119 10.25 6.48 12.76
N ILE A 120 9.53 6.46 13.88
CA ILE A 120 8.59 7.55 14.22
C ILE A 120 9.45 8.73 14.71
N ILE A 121 9.73 9.68 13.80
CA ILE A 121 10.63 10.81 14.07
C ILE A 121 9.95 11.86 14.97
N ARG A 122 8.62 11.94 14.95
CA ARG A 122 7.88 12.99 15.66
C ARG A 122 6.49 12.52 16.08
N SER A 123 6.13 12.81 17.33
CA SER A 123 4.77 12.66 17.85
C SER A 123 4.21 14.04 18.17
N LYS A 124 2.99 14.33 17.72
CA LYS A 124 2.30 15.61 17.99
C LYS A 124 0.91 15.31 18.53
N LYS A 125 0.59 15.88 19.68
CA LYS A 125 -0.74 15.83 20.30
C LYS A 125 -1.43 17.17 20.06
N PHE A 126 -2.66 17.12 19.57
CA PHE A 126 -3.49 18.31 19.35
C PHE A 126 -4.82 18.14 20.06
N GLY A 127 -5.41 19.24 20.52
CA GLY A 127 -6.82 19.26 20.89
C GLY A 127 -7.66 19.26 19.62
N MET A 128 -8.35 18.16 19.34
CA MET A 128 -9.25 18.06 18.18
C MET A 128 -10.54 18.80 18.48
N LYS A 129 -10.67 20.03 17.95
CA LYS A 129 -11.95 20.72 17.92
C LYS A 129 -12.85 20.05 16.87
N PRO A 130 -14.14 19.84 17.15
CA PRO A 130 -15.08 19.38 16.13
C PRO A 130 -15.10 20.35 14.95
N MET A 131 -15.02 19.83 13.73
CA MET A 131 -15.08 20.62 12.49
C MET A 131 -15.69 19.79 11.35
N PHE A 132 -16.11 20.44 10.28
CA PHE A 132 -16.61 19.75 9.08
C PHE A 132 -15.47 19.24 8.20
N PRO A 133 -15.68 18.20 7.37
CA PRO A 133 -14.65 17.67 6.46
C PRO A 133 -14.02 18.73 5.55
N GLU A 134 -14.79 19.73 5.10
CA GLU A 134 -14.33 20.83 4.26
C GLU A 134 -13.35 21.74 5.02
N ASP A 135 -13.68 22.09 6.27
CA ASP A 135 -12.81 22.89 7.15
C ASP A 135 -11.51 22.13 7.46
N ALA A 136 -11.61 20.82 7.69
CA ALA A 136 -10.46 19.95 7.88
C ALA A 136 -9.53 19.94 6.65
N CYS A 137 -10.08 19.99 5.43
CA CYS A 137 -9.29 20.12 4.21
C CYS A 137 -8.52 21.45 4.17
N VAL A 138 -9.15 22.57 4.57
CA VAL A 138 -8.49 23.88 4.62
C VAL A 138 -7.34 23.89 5.64
N GLU A 139 -7.58 23.40 6.85
CA GLU A 139 -6.55 23.28 7.89
C GLU A 139 -5.38 22.38 7.46
N MET A 140 -5.70 21.26 6.79
CA MET A 140 -4.69 20.37 6.20
C MET A 140 -3.76 21.12 5.24
N GLU A 141 -4.33 21.94 4.34
CA GLU A 141 -3.55 22.71 3.37
C GLU A 141 -2.73 23.83 4.02
N LEU A 142 -3.29 24.54 5.00
CA LEU A 142 -2.59 25.58 5.77
C LEU A 142 -1.38 25.02 6.51
N LEU A 143 -1.47 23.78 7.02
CA LEU A 143 -0.37 23.08 7.67
C LEU A 143 0.61 22.44 6.68
N GLY A 144 0.30 22.44 5.38
CA GLY A 144 1.08 21.78 4.34
C GLY A 144 1.16 20.28 4.52
N HIS A 145 0.12 19.65 5.07
CA HIS A 145 0.05 18.22 5.30
C HIS A 145 -0.68 17.51 4.15
N THR A 146 -0.36 16.23 3.92
CA THR A 146 -1.05 15.39 2.92
C THR A 146 -2.24 14.63 3.52
N PHE A 147 -2.36 14.64 4.85
CA PHE A 147 -3.49 14.10 5.60
C PHE A 147 -3.71 14.92 6.87
N PHE A 148 -4.94 14.92 7.38
CA PHE A 148 -5.31 15.60 8.61
C PHE A 148 -6.39 14.81 9.37
N VAL A 149 -6.13 14.58 10.66
CA VAL A 149 -7.04 13.85 11.55
C VAL A 149 -7.86 14.86 12.34
N PHE A 150 -9.18 14.71 12.32
CA PHE A 150 -10.10 15.62 12.98
C PHE A 150 -11.27 14.85 13.62
N ARG A 151 -12.01 15.53 14.48
CA ARG A 151 -13.29 15.05 15.00
C ARG A 151 -14.39 15.67 14.15
N ASN A 152 -15.21 14.86 13.51
CA ASN A 152 -16.29 15.33 12.65
C ASN A 152 -17.39 15.99 13.52
N ALA A 153 -17.80 17.20 13.17
CA ALA A 153 -18.83 17.94 13.90
C ALA A 153 -20.24 17.32 13.80
N GLU A 154 -20.52 16.54 12.75
CA GLU A 154 -21.83 15.92 12.53
C GLU A 154 -21.95 14.55 13.20
N THR A 155 -20.91 13.72 13.06
CA THR A 155 -20.93 12.34 13.56
C THR A 155 -20.30 12.20 14.94
N ASP A 156 -19.54 13.20 15.38
CA ASP A 156 -18.73 13.16 16.61
C ASP A 156 -17.58 12.13 16.57
N GLU A 157 -17.33 11.52 15.41
CA GLU A 157 -16.33 10.46 15.20
C GLU A 157 -14.99 11.02 14.72
N VAL A 158 -13.93 10.22 14.86
CA VAL A 158 -12.59 10.58 14.38
C VAL A 158 -12.47 10.19 12.91
N ASN A 159 -12.31 11.20 12.07
CA ASN A 159 -12.18 11.06 10.62
C ASN A 159 -10.80 11.56 10.16
N VAL A 160 -10.39 11.13 8.97
CA VAL A 160 -9.14 11.58 8.32
C VAL A 160 -9.45 12.09 6.92
N VAL A 161 -9.13 13.36 6.65
CA VAL A 161 -9.05 13.86 5.28
C VAL A 161 -7.65 13.64 4.72
N TYR A 162 -7.53 13.34 3.43
CA TYR A 162 -6.23 13.18 2.77
C TYR A 162 -6.27 13.65 1.32
N LYS A 163 -5.12 14.09 0.82
CA LYS A 163 -4.95 14.53 -0.57
C LYS A 163 -4.74 13.32 -1.47
N ARG A 164 -5.58 13.18 -2.49
CA ARG A 164 -5.46 12.12 -3.51
C ARG A 164 -4.46 12.53 -4.59
N LYS A 165 -3.94 11.55 -5.34
CA LYS A 165 -2.98 11.78 -6.43
C LYS A 165 -3.54 12.66 -7.56
N ASP A 166 -4.86 12.65 -7.76
CA ASP A 166 -5.57 13.46 -8.76
C ASP A 166 -5.83 14.90 -8.31
N GLY A 167 -5.39 15.28 -7.11
CA GLY A 167 -5.56 16.62 -6.54
C GLY A 167 -6.88 16.81 -5.78
N ASN A 168 -7.77 15.83 -5.81
CA ASN A 168 -9.00 15.84 -5.02
C ASN A 168 -8.74 15.41 -3.56
N TYR A 169 -9.75 15.52 -2.71
CA TYR A 169 -9.70 15.07 -1.31
C TYR A 169 -10.44 13.75 -1.14
N GLY A 170 -9.94 12.91 -0.23
CA GLY A 170 -10.63 11.74 0.25
C GLY A 170 -10.91 11.86 1.74
N LEU A 171 -12.01 11.24 2.19
CA LEU A 171 -12.39 11.12 3.58
C LEU A 171 -12.30 9.65 3.98
N ILE A 172 -11.65 9.37 5.11
CA ILE A 172 -11.63 8.06 5.77
C ILE A 172 -12.42 8.20 7.06
N GLU A 173 -13.44 7.38 7.21
CA GLU A 173 -14.30 7.30 8.38
C GLU A 173 -14.09 5.93 9.04
N ALA A 174 -14.13 5.89 10.37
CA ALA A 174 -14.05 4.64 11.10
C ALA A 174 -15.44 3.99 11.13
N GLU A 175 -15.60 2.81 10.53
CA GLU A 175 -16.81 2.01 10.69
C GLU A 175 -16.66 1.16 11.95
N ASN A 176 -17.56 1.36 12.93
CA ASN A 176 -17.62 0.59 14.18
C ASN A 176 -18.49 -0.66 14.04
#